data_AF-A0A1F9YVV0-F1
#
_entry.id   AF-A0A1F9YVV0-F1
#
_cell.length_a   1.000
_cell.length_b   1.000
_cell.length_c   1.000
_cell.angle_alpha   90.00
_cell.angle_beta   90.00
_cell.angle_gamma   90.00
#
_symmetry.space_group_name_H-M   'P 1'
#
loop_
_entity.id
_entity.type
_entity.pdbx_description
1 polymer ?
#
loop_
_entity_poly.entity_id
_entity_poly.type
_entity_poly.pdbx_seq_one_letter_code
_entity_poly.pdbx_strand_id
1 'polypeptide(L)'
;MKDISRPFEPFEPMYGEVDYEVRGLTGDARLGGIVYDARRIEELLIGLLRTRNGLDTATIVMTDRLVSTYSYDDLRHHLRTIVHGFPSIVSVPGLVEAPAKPRQYYILKQRLASAGDETMDSELLKRAFKGRFLDYGSPKMTEVAKGLALQAVVHHLTLKPSCPNKKCRLFNAHWQEDLLLSQSGAPGLCSKHAELIRSLGRAPTISW
;
A
#
# COMPACT_ATOMS: atom_id res chain seq x y z
N MET A 1 -13.38 -5.74 8.00
CA MET A 1 -14.42 -5.22 7.08
C MET A 1 -15.23 -6.41 6.58
N LYS A 2 -16.57 -6.35 6.64
CA LYS A 2 -17.45 -7.47 6.24
C LYS A 2 -17.99 -7.36 4.83
N ASP A 3 -18.21 -6.13 4.36
CA ASP A 3 -18.74 -5.81 3.05
C ASP A 3 -17.86 -4.74 2.41
N ILE A 4 -17.37 -4.99 1.21
CA ILE A 4 -16.51 -4.05 0.48
C ILE A 4 -17.29 -2.86 -0.10
N SER A 5 -18.62 -2.98 -0.24
CA SER A 5 -19.49 -1.96 -0.85
C SER A 5 -20.03 -0.93 0.16
N ARG A 6 -19.79 -1.17 1.44
CA ARG A 6 -20.24 -0.30 2.53
C ARG A 6 -19.05 0.28 3.29
N PRO A 7 -19.17 1.49 3.88
CA PRO A 7 -18.22 1.97 4.87
C PRO A 7 -18.08 0.96 6.02
N PHE A 8 -16.97 1.05 6.77
CA PHE A 8 -16.82 0.26 7.97
C PHE A 8 -17.93 0.53 8.97
N GLU A 9 -18.59 -0.53 9.42
CA GLU A 9 -19.56 -0.53 10.52
C GLU A 9 -18.98 -1.36 11.67
N PRO A 10 -18.99 -0.87 12.92
CA PRO A 10 -18.56 -1.66 14.07
C PRO A 10 -19.39 -2.93 14.23
N PHE A 11 -18.73 -4.06 14.51
CA PHE A 11 -19.38 -5.34 14.79
C PHE A 11 -18.57 -6.11 15.83
N GLU A 12 -19.24 -7.02 16.55
CA GLU A 12 -18.58 -7.98 17.43
C GLU A 12 -17.87 -9.05 16.59
N PRO A 13 -16.55 -9.23 16.73
CA PRO A 13 -15.80 -10.18 15.92
C PRO A 13 -16.23 -11.61 16.22
N MET A 14 -16.28 -12.45 15.19
CA MET A 14 -16.54 -13.87 15.38
C MET A 14 -15.32 -14.57 15.97
N TYR A 15 -15.52 -15.67 16.70
CA TYR A 15 -14.43 -16.46 17.28
C TYR A 15 -13.34 -16.79 16.25
N GLY A 16 -13.73 -17.23 15.05
CA GLY A 16 -12.77 -17.57 14.00
C GLY A 16 -11.93 -16.38 13.50
N GLU A 17 -12.44 -15.15 13.57
CA GLU A 17 -11.69 -13.95 13.22
C GLU A 17 -10.66 -13.59 14.31
N VAL A 18 -11.05 -13.78 15.58
CA VAL A 18 -10.15 -13.60 16.73
C VAL A 18 -9.06 -14.68 16.71
N ASP A 19 -9.43 -15.95 16.57
CA ASP A 19 -8.50 -17.08 16.49
C ASP A 19 -7.51 -16.90 15.33
N TYR A 20 -7.98 -16.46 14.16
CA TYR A 20 -7.13 -16.15 13.02
C TYR A 20 -6.05 -15.10 13.35
N GLU A 21 -6.42 -13.99 14.00
CA GLU A 21 -5.44 -12.97 14.39
C GLU A 21 -4.52 -13.45 15.52
N VAL A 22 -5.04 -14.18 16.51
CA VAL A 22 -4.21 -14.76 17.58
C VAL A 22 -3.15 -15.69 17.00
N ARG A 23 -3.55 -16.61 16.12
CA ARG A 23 -2.62 -17.53 15.43
C ARG A 23 -1.64 -16.80 14.53
N GLY A 24 -2.08 -15.71 13.90
CA GLY A 24 -1.20 -14.83 13.12
C GLY A 24 -0.14 -14.17 13.98
N LEU A 25 -0.50 -13.71 15.18
CA LEU A 25 0.41 -13.07 16.14
C LEU A 25 1.38 -14.06 16.79
N THR A 26 0.96 -15.31 17.03
CA THR A 26 1.83 -16.37 17.58
C THR A 26 2.72 -17.03 16.52
N GLY A 27 2.45 -16.79 15.23
CA GLY A 27 3.19 -17.40 14.11
C GLY A 27 2.66 -18.78 13.69
N ASP A 28 1.52 -19.20 14.21
CA ASP A 28 0.88 -20.50 13.95
C ASP A 28 0.00 -20.52 12.68
N ALA A 29 -0.11 -19.38 12.00
CA ALA A 29 -0.82 -19.25 10.74
C ALA A 29 -0.10 -18.26 9.80
N ARG A 30 -0.16 -18.56 8.49
CA ARG A 30 0.22 -17.59 7.45
C ARG A 30 -0.91 -16.59 7.27
N LEU A 31 -0.61 -15.31 7.38
CA LEU A 31 -1.55 -14.23 7.14
C LEU A 31 -1.83 -14.08 5.63
N GLY A 32 -3.10 -13.94 5.28
CA GLY A 32 -3.53 -13.67 3.90
C GLY A 32 -5.06 -13.58 3.77
N GLY A 33 -5.51 -12.85 2.75
CA GLY A 33 -6.93 -12.80 2.36
C GLY A 33 -7.83 -11.89 3.21
N ILE A 34 -7.49 -11.61 4.48
CA ILE A 34 -8.24 -10.68 5.32
C ILE A 34 -7.81 -9.24 5.08
N VAL A 35 -8.79 -8.36 4.85
CA VAL A 35 -8.59 -6.93 4.57
C VAL A 35 -9.17 -6.08 5.71
N TYR A 36 -8.35 -5.17 6.19
CA TYR A 36 -8.68 -4.28 7.30
C TYR A 36 -9.02 -2.88 6.82
N ASP A 37 -9.96 -2.23 7.50
CA ASP A 37 -10.21 -0.81 7.29
C ASP A 37 -9.05 0.00 7.90
N ALA A 38 -8.36 0.77 7.06
CA ALA A 38 -7.18 1.50 7.47
C ALA A 38 -7.49 2.68 8.38
N ARG A 39 -8.67 3.30 8.28
CA ARG A 39 -9.07 4.42 9.15
C ARG A 39 -9.30 3.91 10.57
N ARG A 40 -9.90 2.73 10.71
CA ARG A 40 -10.05 2.11 12.03
C ARG A 40 -8.71 1.70 12.63
N ILE A 41 -7.78 1.20 11.82
CA ILE A 41 -6.40 0.94 12.30
C ILE A 41 -5.73 2.25 12.73
N GLU A 42 -5.85 3.31 11.93
CA GLU A 42 -5.27 4.63 12.23
C GLU A 42 -5.78 5.17 13.57
N GLU A 43 -7.08 5.11 13.85
CA GLU A 43 -7.67 5.51 15.14
C GLU A 43 -7.06 4.74 16.33
N LEU A 44 -6.91 3.42 16.20
CA LEU A 44 -6.29 2.59 17.22
C LEU A 44 -4.81 2.97 17.43
N LEU A 45 -4.07 3.16 16.33
CA LEU A 45 -2.66 3.53 16.37
C LEU A 45 -2.45 4.92 16.98
N ILE A 46 -3.33 5.89 16.69
CA ILE A 46 -3.29 7.22 17.34
C ILE A 46 -3.38 7.04 18.85
N GLY A 47 -4.32 6.21 19.34
CA GLY A 47 -4.48 5.92 20.76
C GLY A 47 -3.28 5.20 21.39
N LEU A 48 -2.69 4.23 20.67
CA LEU A 48 -1.55 3.45 21.15
C LEU A 48 -0.23 4.22 21.14
N LEU A 49 -0.06 5.15 20.19
CA LEU A 49 1.18 5.89 19.97
C LEU A 49 1.13 7.32 20.51
N ARG A 50 0.12 7.70 21.31
CA ARG A 50 -0.07 9.07 21.82
C ARG A 50 1.19 9.70 22.42
N THR A 51 2.02 8.92 23.08
CA THR A 51 3.26 9.41 23.73
C THR A 51 4.48 9.45 22.82
N ARG A 52 4.40 8.86 21.61
CA ARG A 52 5.52 8.72 20.66
C ARG A 52 5.25 9.35 19.30
N ASN A 53 4.03 9.81 19.05
CA ASN A 53 3.58 10.32 17.76
C ASN A 53 3.31 11.83 17.84
N GLY A 54 4.33 12.58 18.25
CA GLY A 54 4.30 14.04 18.22
C GLY A 54 4.27 14.58 16.79
N LEU A 55 3.83 15.83 16.62
CA LEU A 55 3.78 16.49 15.32
C LEU A 55 5.17 16.71 14.70
N ASP A 56 6.22 16.69 15.52
CA ASP A 56 7.63 16.74 15.13
C ASP A 56 8.17 15.38 14.65
N THR A 57 7.39 14.31 14.79
CA THR A 57 7.81 12.93 14.51
C THR A 57 6.94 12.31 13.42
N ALA A 58 7.53 12.06 12.26
CA ALA A 58 6.87 11.34 11.17
C ALA A 58 6.84 9.83 11.46
N THR A 59 5.76 9.34 12.07
CA THR A 59 5.60 7.92 12.38
C THR A 59 5.07 7.13 11.19
N ILE A 60 5.75 6.05 10.86
CA ILE A 60 5.40 5.14 9.76
C ILE A 60 5.22 3.73 10.34
N VAL A 61 4.00 3.21 10.26
CA VAL A 61 3.68 1.85 10.70
C VAL A 61 3.67 0.93 9.49
N MET A 62 4.59 -0.02 9.46
CA MET A 62 4.58 -1.09 8.46
C MET A 62 3.81 -2.29 9.02
N THR A 63 2.85 -2.78 8.24
CA THR A 63 2.03 -3.94 8.63
C THR A 63 2.06 -5.01 7.54
N ASP A 64 2.05 -6.27 7.98
CA ASP A 64 1.84 -7.48 7.20
C ASP A 64 0.35 -7.78 6.94
N ARG A 65 -0.57 -6.90 7.38
CA ARG A 65 -2.01 -6.98 7.07
C ARG A 65 -2.31 -6.23 5.77
N LEU A 66 -3.28 -6.73 4.99
CA LEU A 66 -3.86 -5.96 3.88
C LEU A 66 -4.77 -4.87 4.45
N VAL A 67 -4.64 -3.66 3.92
CA VAL A 67 -5.45 -2.52 4.35
C VAL A 67 -6.18 -1.89 3.17
N SER A 68 -7.37 -1.35 3.44
CA SER A 68 -8.18 -0.64 2.47
C SER A 68 -8.74 0.65 3.04
N THR A 69 -9.21 1.52 2.16
CA THR A 69 -10.01 2.70 2.54
C THR A 69 -11.29 2.71 1.72
N TYR A 70 -12.41 3.08 2.33
CA TYR A 70 -13.65 3.31 1.60
C TYR A 70 -13.54 4.58 0.73
N SER A 71 -13.98 4.47 -0.51
CA SER A 71 -14.09 5.57 -1.47
C SER A 71 -15.55 5.93 -1.65
N TYR A 72 -15.89 7.19 -1.38
CA TYR A 72 -17.24 7.71 -1.63
C TYR A 72 -17.49 8.06 -3.10
N ASP A 73 -16.44 8.07 -3.93
CA ASP A 73 -16.55 8.37 -5.36
C ASP A 73 -17.13 7.19 -6.15
N ASP A 74 -16.80 5.96 -5.75
CA ASP A 74 -17.25 4.72 -6.39
C ASP A 74 -17.83 3.69 -5.41
N LEU A 75 -18.16 4.14 -4.20
CA LEU A 75 -18.91 3.43 -3.15
C LEU A 75 -18.33 2.05 -2.80
N ARG A 76 -17.01 1.94 -2.70
CA ARG A 76 -16.33 0.70 -2.31
C ARG A 76 -14.97 0.89 -1.65
N HIS A 77 -14.52 -0.15 -0.98
CA HIS A 77 -13.17 -0.25 -0.46
C HIS A 77 -12.14 -0.49 -1.56
N HIS A 78 -11.06 0.28 -1.50
CA HIS A 78 -9.86 0.08 -2.33
C HIS A 78 -8.70 -0.35 -1.45
N LEU A 79 -8.03 -1.43 -1.84
CA LEU A 79 -6.76 -1.79 -1.25
C LEU A 79 -5.76 -0.63 -1.39
N ARG A 80 -4.94 -0.43 -0.37
CA ARG A 80 -3.94 0.63 -0.35
C ARG A 80 -2.57 0.06 -0.07
N THR A 81 -1.59 0.55 -0.82
CA THR A 81 -0.18 0.35 -0.54
C THR A 81 0.25 1.18 0.68
N ILE A 82 -0.21 2.44 0.73
CA ILE A 82 0.03 3.39 1.80
C ILE A 82 -1.25 4.18 2.09
N VAL A 83 -1.49 4.45 3.36
CA VAL A 83 -2.49 5.40 3.85
C VAL A 83 -1.74 6.51 4.57
N HIS A 84 -1.78 7.70 3.98
CA HIS A 84 -1.14 8.88 4.53
C HIS A 84 -1.95 9.39 5.74
N GLY A 85 -1.26 9.62 6.84
CA GLY A 85 -1.86 9.88 8.14
C GLY A 85 -0.84 10.21 9.21
N PHE A 86 -1.30 10.32 10.45
CA PHE A 86 -0.49 10.61 11.64
C PHE A 86 -0.81 9.57 12.73
N PRO A 87 -0.37 8.31 12.61
CA PRO A 87 0.74 7.83 11.77
C PRO A 87 0.33 7.45 10.35
N SER A 88 1.31 7.41 9.45
CA SER A 88 1.10 6.82 8.11
C SER A 88 1.23 5.30 8.17
N ILE A 89 0.39 4.57 7.43
CA ILE A 89 0.34 3.11 7.44
C ILE A 89 0.78 2.58 6.07
N VAL A 90 1.77 1.70 6.05
CA VAL A 90 2.23 1.00 4.86
C VAL A 90 1.89 -0.48 4.99
N SER A 91 1.08 -0.99 4.05
CA SER A 91 0.75 -2.41 3.97
C SER A 91 1.78 -3.13 3.11
N VAL A 92 2.63 -3.95 3.74
CA VAL A 92 3.64 -4.77 3.06
C VAL A 92 3.02 -5.69 2.00
N PRO A 93 1.95 -6.47 2.28
CA PRO A 93 1.28 -7.22 1.22
C PRO A 93 0.57 -6.31 0.22
N GLY A 94 0.14 -5.10 0.63
CA GLY A 94 -0.42 -4.09 -0.24
C GLY A 94 0.51 -3.65 -1.37
N LEU A 95 1.84 -3.74 -1.22
CA LEU A 95 2.79 -3.49 -2.32
C LEU A 95 2.55 -4.40 -3.53
N VAL A 96 2.14 -5.64 -3.27
CA VAL A 96 1.90 -6.66 -4.31
C VAL A 96 0.44 -6.64 -4.75
N GLU A 97 -0.49 -6.58 -3.79
CA GLU A 97 -1.90 -6.83 -4.06
C GLU A 97 -2.73 -5.56 -4.36
N ALA A 98 -2.32 -4.38 -3.89
CA ALA A 98 -3.14 -3.18 -4.00
C ALA A 98 -3.11 -2.52 -5.40
N PRO A 99 -1.94 -2.27 -6.02
CA PRO A 99 -1.90 -1.73 -7.37
C PRO A 99 -2.38 -2.76 -8.40
N ALA A 100 -3.16 -2.33 -9.38
CA ALA A 100 -3.64 -3.18 -10.45
C ALA A 100 -2.48 -3.74 -11.28
N LYS A 101 -2.57 -5.03 -11.65
CA LYS A 101 -1.61 -5.69 -12.56
C LYS A 101 -1.71 -5.08 -13.97
N PRO A 102 -0.72 -5.27 -14.87
CA PRO A 102 -0.79 -4.75 -16.23
C PRO A 102 -2.11 -5.12 -16.92
N ARG A 103 -2.72 -4.21 -17.69
CA ARG A 103 -4.03 -4.47 -18.32
C ARG A 103 -4.06 -5.76 -19.15
N GLN A 104 -2.96 -6.06 -19.84
CA GLN A 104 -2.85 -7.28 -20.66
C GLN A 104 -2.90 -8.56 -19.81
N TYR A 105 -2.56 -8.50 -18.52
CA TYR A 105 -2.68 -9.62 -17.59
C TYR A 105 -4.13 -10.07 -17.48
N TYR A 106 -5.05 -9.13 -17.28
CA TYR A 106 -6.48 -9.43 -17.16
C TYR A 106 -7.08 -9.94 -18.46
N ILE A 107 -6.66 -9.40 -19.61
CA ILE A 107 -7.08 -9.88 -20.93
C ILE A 107 -6.65 -11.34 -21.12
N LEU A 108 -5.39 -11.66 -20.80
CA LEU A 108 -4.91 -13.04 -20.92
C LEU A 108 -5.61 -13.96 -19.93
N LYS A 109 -5.75 -13.55 -18.66
CA LYS A 109 -6.46 -14.31 -17.63
C LYS A 109 -7.89 -14.65 -18.06
N GLN A 110 -8.61 -13.70 -18.64
CA GLN A 110 -9.97 -13.93 -19.12
C GLN A 110 -10.02 -14.92 -20.29
N ARG A 111 -9.06 -14.86 -21.22
CA ARG A 111 -8.99 -15.81 -22.34
C ARG A 111 -8.70 -17.24 -21.88
N LEU A 112 -7.81 -17.36 -20.90
CA LEU A 112 -7.37 -18.62 -20.34
C LEU A 112 -8.45 -19.30 -19.49
N ALA A 113 -9.19 -18.53 -18.68
CA ALA A 113 -10.32 -19.05 -17.89
C ALA A 113 -11.39 -19.77 -18.73
N SER A 114 -11.53 -19.43 -20.01
CA SER A 114 -12.44 -20.12 -20.94
C SER A 114 -11.94 -21.50 -21.41
N ALA A 115 -10.68 -21.85 -21.14
CA ALA A 115 -10.02 -23.08 -21.61
C ALA A 115 -9.96 -24.21 -20.55
N GLY A 116 -10.21 -23.90 -19.27
CA GLY A 116 -10.57 -24.90 -18.25
C GLY A 116 -9.43 -25.52 -17.41
N ASP A 117 -8.16 -25.10 -17.55
CA ASP A 117 -7.06 -25.57 -16.71
C ASP A 117 -6.43 -24.43 -15.90
N GLU A 118 -6.98 -24.18 -14.71
CA GLU A 118 -6.55 -23.08 -13.83
C GLU A 118 -5.08 -23.16 -13.41
N THR A 119 -4.51 -24.37 -13.31
CA THR A 119 -3.14 -24.56 -12.86
C THR A 119 -2.15 -24.15 -13.94
N MET A 120 -2.41 -24.57 -15.17
CA MET A 120 -1.58 -24.19 -16.31
C MET A 120 -1.72 -22.71 -16.66
N ASP A 121 -2.91 -22.16 -16.50
CA ASP A 121 -3.20 -20.75 -16.71
C ASP A 121 -2.38 -19.84 -15.77
N SER A 122 -2.28 -20.23 -14.49
CA SER A 122 -1.51 -19.50 -13.47
C SER A 122 -0.02 -19.48 -13.78
N GLU A 123 0.56 -20.62 -14.19
CA GLU A 123 1.96 -20.67 -14.59
C GLU A 123 2.24 -19.84 -15.83
N LEU A 124 1.37 -19.93 -16.84
CA LEU A 124 1.52 -19.17 -18.08
C LEU A 124 1.45 -17.66 -17.82
N LEU A 125 0.50 -17.22 -16.98
CA LEU A 125 0.39 -15.82 -16.56
C LEU A 125 1.65 -15.35 -15.83
N LYS A 126 2.17 -16.13 -14.89
CA LYS A 126 3.41 -15.81 -14.16
C LYS A 126 4.59 -15.67 -15.12
N ARG A 127 4.72 -16.59 -16.09
CA ARG A 127 5.80 -16.54 -17.10
C ARG A 127 5.66 -15.34 -18.02
N ALA A 128 4.47 -15.08 -18.56
CA ALA A 128 4.21 -14.02 -19.53
C ALA A 128 4.39 -12.60 -18.96
N PHE A 129 4.17 -12.43 -17.66
CA PHE A 129 4.23 -11.12 -16.99
C PHE A 129 5.37 -11.00 -15.97
N LYS A 130 6.32 -11.95 -15.96
CA LYS A 130 7.45 -11.97 -15.02
C LYS A 130 8.16 -10.62 -15.01
N GLY A 131 8.26 -10.01 -13.82
CA GLY A 131 8.97 -8.74 -13.61
C GLY A 131 8.20 -7.47 -14.00
N ARG A 132 6.97 -7.58 -14.52
CA ARG A 132 6.07 -6.44 -14.82
C ARG A 132 5.21 -6.01 -13.64
N PHE A 133 5.21 -6.78 -12.57
CA PHE A 133 4.64 -6.44 -11.26
C PHE A 133 5.53 -7.00 -10.15
N LEU A 134 5.33 -6.53 -8.92
CA LEU A 134 6.04 -7.03 -7.75
C LEU A 134 5.54 -8.43 -7.36
N ASP A 135 6.47 -9.30 -7.00
CA ASP A 135 6.19 -10.58 -6.36
C ASP A 135 6.72 -10.56 -4.92
N TYR A 136 6.08 -11.34 -4.04
CA TYR A 136 6.55 -11.54 -2.67
C TYR A 136 8.00 -12.02 -2.65
N GLY A 137 8.80 -11.44 -1.76
CA GLY A 137 10.24 -11.73 -1.64
C GLY A 137 11.12 -11.09 -2.71
N SER A 138 10.55 -10.31 -3.64
CA SER A 138 11.35 -9.57 -4.62
C SER A 138 12.22 -8.51 -3.91
N PRO A 139 13.52 -8.40 -4.24
CA PRO A 139 14.37 -7.31 -3.73
C PRO A 139 13.82 -5.91 -4.05
N LYS A 140 13.02 -5.78 -5.12
CA LYS A 140 12.36 -4.52 -5.49
C LYS A 140 11.34 -4.05 -4.45
N MET A 141 10.80 -4.94 -3.63
CA MET A 141 9.88 -4.56 -2.55
C MET A 141 10.54 -3.60 -1.56
N THR A 142 11.83 -3.80 -1.26
CA THR A 142 12.59 -2.91 -0.38
C THR A 142 12.72 -1.50 -0.97
N GLU A 143 12.98 -1.39 -2.28
CA GLU A 143 13.05 -0.09 -2.95
C GLU A 143 11.70 0.64 -2.98
N VAL A 144 10.62 -0.11 -3.17
CA VAL A 144 9.26 0.42 -3.09
C VAL A 144 8.95 0.89 -1.66
N ALA A 145 9.28 0.09 -0.65
CA ALA A 145 9.09 0.44 0.76
C ALA A 145 9.85 1.73 1.14
N LYS A 146 11.10 1.89 0.69
CA LYS A 146 11.87 3.13 0.91
C LYS A 146 11.18 4.36 0.31
N GLY A 147 10.63 4.24 -0.89
CA GLY A 147 9.94 5.36 -1.52
C GLY A 147 8.57 5.66 -0.91
N LEU A 148 7.83 4.66 -0.45
CA LEU A 148 6.61 4.86 0.33
C LEU A 148 6.90 5.52 1.69
N ALA A 149 8.00 5.14 2.35
CA ALA A 149 8.44 5.82 3.55
C ALA A 149 8.77 7.30 3.27
N LEU A 150 9.44 7.58 2.14
CA LEU A 150 9.67 8.96 1.70
C LEU A 150 8.35 9.71 1.42
N GLN A 151 7.36 9.07 0.82
CA GLN A 151 6.02 9.66 0.63
C GLN A 151 5.37 10.01 1.97
N ALA A 152 5.41 9.11 2.95
CA ALA A 152 4.90 9.35 4.29
C ALA A 152 5.55 10.57 4.96
N VAL A 153 6.89 10.66 4.91
CA VAL A 153 7.63 11.80 5.49
C VAL A 153 7.28 13.11 4.80
N VAL A 154 7.24 13.14 3.46
CA VAL A 154 6.90 14.36 2.73
C VAL A 154 5.46 14.78 2.99
N HIS A 155 4.54 13.83 3.06
CA HIS A 155 3.15 14.10 3.43
C HIS A 155 3.08 14.69 4.85
N HIS A 156 3.76 14.10 5.83
CA HIS A 156 3.82 14.61 7.20
C HIS A 156 4.32 16.06 7.26
N LEU A 157 5.37 16.38 6.51
CA LEU A 157 5.98 17.71 6.53
C LEU A 157 5.18 18.78 5.78
N THR A 158 4.36 18.39 4.79
CA THR A 158 3.80 19.36 3.83
C THR A 158 2.30 19.30 3.60
N LEU A 159 1.64 18.20 3.98
CA LEU A 159 0.25 17.85 3.62
C LEU A 159 -0.09 17.97 2.11
N LYS A 160 0.92 18.07 1.24
CA LYS A 160 0.72 18.25 -0.18
C LYS A 160 0.30 16.94 -0.85
N PRO A 161 -0.52 17.01 -1.91
CA PRO A 161 -0.91 15.83 -2.67
C PRO A 161 0.31 15.16 -3.32
N SER A 162 0.15 13.89 -3.69
CA SER A 162 1.16 13.12 -4.42
C SER A 162 1.58 13.80 -5.72
N CYS A 163 2.82 13.57 -6.15
CA CYS A 163 3.33 14.10 -7.40
C CYS A 163 2.52 13.56 -8.59
N PRO A 164 2.17 14.38 -9.60
CA PRO A 164 1.50 13.89 -10.83
C PRO A 164 2.47 13.23 -11.82
N ASN A 165 3.78 13.38 -11.65
CA ASN A 165 4.78 12.79 -12.55
C ASN A 165 5.04 11.32 -12.18
N LYS A 166 4.61 10.40 -13.06
CA LYS A 166 4.79 8.94 -12.93
C LYS A 166 6.22 8.46 -12.71
N LYS A 167 7.23 9.26 -13.07
CA LYS A 167 8.66 8.94 -12.87
C LYS A 167 9.22 9.48 -11.55
N CYS A 168 8.43 10.23 -10.78
CA CYS A 168 8.84 10.74 -9.48
C CYS A 168 8.54 9.70 -8.40
N ARG A 169 9.46 9.47 -7.47
CA ARG A 169 9.22 8.59 -6.29
C ARG A 169 8.02 9.00 -5.44
N LEU A 170 7.59 10.26 -5.50
CA LEU A 170 6.40 10.75 -4.80
C LEU A 170 5.09 10.56 -5.59
N PHE A 171 5.10 9.81 -6.69
CA PHE A 171 3.90 9.43 -7.43
C PHE A 171 3.15 8.33 -6.67
N ASN A 172 1.85 8.53 -6.44
CA ASN A 172 0.98 7.51 -5.86
C ASN A 172 0.44 6.60 -6.97
N ALA A 173 1.07 5.44 -7.16
CA ALA A 173 0.76 4.55 -8.27
C ALA A 173 -0.44 3.64 -7.98
N HIS A 174 -1.39 3.62 -8.91
CA HIS A 174 -2.54 2.70 -8.88
C HIS A 174 -2.31 1.45 -9.73
N TRP A 175 -1.27 1.42 -10.57
CA TRP A 175 -0.88 0.28 -11.41
C TRP A 175 0.51 -0.19 -11.02
N GLN A 176 0.74 -1.50 -11.06
CA GLN A 176 2.02 -2.14 -10.77
C GLN A 176 3.15 -1.60 -11.67
N GLU A 177 2.89 -1.36 -12.96
CA GLU A 177 3.91 -0.82 -13.88
C GLU A 177 4.30 0.62 -13.52
N ASP A 178 3.32 1.45 -13.12
CA ASP A 178 3.59 2.82 -12.66
C ASP A 178 4.31 2.82 -11.29
N LEU A 179 3.99 1.85 -10.41
CA LEU A 179 4.68 1.68 -9.13
C LEU A 179 6.15 1.33 -9.36
N LEU A 180 6.42 0.34 -10.20
CA LEU A 180 7.79 -0.04 -10.56
C LEU A 180 8.54 1.10 -11.24
N LEU A 181 7.89 1.83 -12.15
CA LEU A 181 8.48 2.98 -12.83
C LEU A 181 8.87 4.09 -11.84
N SER A 182 7.96 4.45 -10.92
CA SER A 182 8.20 5.52 -9.95
C SER A 182 9.20 5.16 -8.86
N GLN A 183 9.28 3.87 -8.45
CA GLN A 183 10.06 3.46 -7.29
C GLN A 183 11.43 2.86 -7.60
N SER A 184 11.57 2.24 -8.78
CA SER A 184 12.80 1.53 -9.20
C SER A 184 13.50 2.17 -10.41
N GLY A 185 12.94 3.23 -11.00
CA GLY A 185 13.52 3.94 -12.14
C GLY A 185 14.45 5.09 -11.75
N ALA A 186 15.57 5.27 -12.45
CA ALA A 186 16.25 6.56 -12.50
C ALA A 186 15.30 7.57 -13.19
N PRO A 187 15.13 8.81 -12.66
CA PRO A 187 16.10 9.56 -11.85
C PRO A 187 15.72 9.76 -10.37
N GLY A 188 14.77 9.00 -9.81
CA GLY A 188 14.32 9.18 -8.43
C GLY A 188 13.28 10.29 -8.28
N LEU A 189 13.65 11.45 -7.72
CA LEU A 189 12.74 12.59 -7.54
C LEU A 189 12.74 13.50 -8.77
N CYS A 190 11.59 14.08 -9.13
CA CYS A 190 11.58 15.16 -10.13
C CYS A 190 12.28 16.42 -9.58
N SER A 191 12.71 17.34 -10.46
CA SER A 191 13.45 18.55 -10.08
C SER A 191 12.79 19.31 -8.93
N LYS A 192 11.48 19.55 -9.02
CA LYS A 192 10.66 20.20 -7.97
C LYS A 192 10.78 19.50 -6.61
N HIS A 193 10.62 18.18 -6.58
CA HIS A 193 10.65 17.44 -5.31
C HIS A 193 12.08 17.19 -4.80
N ALA A 194 13.07 17.11 -5.69
CA ALA A 194 14.48 17.07 -5.32
C ALA A 194 14.93 18.38 -4.66
N GLU A 195 14.40 19.52 -5.11
CA GLU A 195 14.63 20.82 -4.47
C GLU A 195 13.89 20.94 -3.13
N LEU A 196 12.62 20.52 -3.08
CA LEU A 196 11.84 20.47 -1.83
C LEU A 196 12.57 19.67 -0.75
N ILE A 197 13.00 18.44 -1.05
CA ILE A 197 13.72 17.57 -0.11
C ILE A 197 15.04 18.20 0.32
N ARG A 198 15.79 18.82 -0.60
CA ARG A 198 17.04 19.54 -0.26
C ARG A 198 16.80 20.71 0.69
N SER A 199 15.71 21.46 0.48
CA SER A 199 15.32 22.57 1.36
C SER A 199 14.96 22.06 2.77
N LEU A 200 14.07 21.05 2.85
CA LEU A 200 13.64 20.44 4.11
C LEU A 200 14.81 19.79 4.87
N GLY A 201 15.79 19.22 4.17
CA GLY A 201 16.98 18.64 4.79
C GLY A 201 17.92 19.67 5.41
N ARG A 202 17.90 20.93 4.96
CA ARG A 202 18.69 22.03 5.55
C ARG A 202 17.97 22.70 6.71
N ALA A 203 16.66 22.88 6.57
CA ALA A 203 15.80 23.47 7.58
C ALA A 203 14.47 22.72 7.55
N PRO A 204 14.29 21.70 8.41
CA PRO A 204 13.05 20.95 8.46
C PRO A 204 11.95 21.86 8.96
N THR A 205 11.13 22.34 8.03
CA THR A 205 9.94 23.12 8.33
C THR A 205 8.73 22.26 8.13
N ILE A 206 7.96 22.20 9.20
CA ILE A 206 6.60 21.69 9.16
C ILE A 206 5.73 22.81 8.63
N SER A 207 5.06 22.58 7.50
CA SER A 207 4.21 23.56 6.84
C SER A 207 2.97 22.87 6.29
N TRP A 208 1.90 22.92 7.07
CA TRP A 208 0.54 22.56 6.66
C TRP A 208 -0.33 23.80 6.52
#